data_AF-A0A6G7ZDQ5-F1
#
_entry.id   AF-A0A6G7ZDQ5-F1
#
_cell.length_a   1.000
_cell.length_b   1.000
_cell.length_c   1.000
_cell.angle_alpha   90.00
_cell.angle_beta   90.00
_cell.angle_gamma   90.00
#
_symmetry.space_group_name_H-M   'P 1'
#
loop_
_entity.id
_entity.type
_entity.pdbx_description
1 polymer ?
#
loop_
_entity_poly.entity_id
_entity_poly.type
_entity_poly.pdbx_seq_one_letter_code
_entity_poly.pdbx_strand_id
1 'polypeptide(L)' 'MIMIIVNSPIMQSKIQTILESMESPTFTFVKKDGIRLYFETSEQDTELACKIAKAEIKKDPMAGAIMFTVKSEEYI' A
#
# COMPACT_ATOMS: atom_id res chain seq x y z
N MET A 1 -12.48 -9.05 0.75
CA MET A 1 -11.18 -8.48 1.12
C MET A 1 -10.28 -8.68 -0.07
N ILE A 2 -9.64 -7.61 -0.53
CA ILE A 2 -8.73 -7.63 -1.69
C ILE A 2 -7.30 -7.38 -1.20
N MET A 3 -6.33 -7.80 -2.00
CA MET A 3 -4.92 -7.66 -1.66
C MET A 3 -4.25 -6.68 -2.63
N ILE A 4 -3.55 -5.70 -2.09
CA ILE A 4 -2.73 -4.77 -2.84
C ILE A 4 -1.25 -5.02 -2.53
N ILE A 5 -0.42 -4.76 -3.53
CA ILE A 5 1.02 -4.95 -3.49
C ILE A 5 1.66 -3.58 -3.69
N VAL A 6 2.34 -3.11 -2.65
CA VAL A 6 3.14 -1.88 -2.70
C VAL A 6 4.59 -2.26 -2.93
N ASN A 7 5.11 -1.97 -4.12
CA ASN A 7 6.53 -2.13 -4.43
C ASN A 7 7.26 -0.86 -4.00
N SER A 8 8.10 -0.98 -2.98
CA SER A 8 8.95 0.10 -2.52
C SER A 8 10.38 -0.40 -2.26
N PRO A 9 11.38 0.11 -3.01
CA PRO A 9 12.77 -0.28 -2.81
C PRO A 9 13.34 0.20 -1.47
N ILE A 10 12.80 1.29 -0.91
CA ILE A 10 13.20 1.89 0.36
C ILE A 10 11.98 2.32 1.18
N MET A 11 12.15 2.65 2.46
CA MET A 11 11.06 3.14 3.35
C MET A 11 9.84 2.21 3.49
N GLN A 12 10.06 0.90 3.36
CA GLN A 12 9.01 -0.13 3.46
C GLN A 12 8.28 -0.07 4.81
N SER A 13 9.02 0.04 5.92
CA SER A 13 8.45 0.17 7.26
C SER A 13 7.61 1.44 7.42
N LYS A 14 8.03 2.55 6.80
CA LYS A 14 7.29 3.81 6.85
C LYS A 14 5.96 3.71 6.10
N ILE A 15 5.98 3.13 4.89
CA ILE A 15 4.77 2.86 4.11
C ILE A 15 3.81 1.97 4.89
N GLN A 16 4.34 0.91 5.51
CA GLN A 16 3.56 0.05 6.38
C GLN A 16 2.87 0.85 7.49
N THR A 17 3.61 1.70 8.22
CA THR A 17 3.01 2.55 9.27
C THR A 17 1.95 3.51 8.72
N ILE A 18 2.16 4.11 7.55
CA ILE A 18 1.20 5.04 6.92
C ILE A 18 -0.10 4.31 6.60
N LEU A 19 0.00 3.13 5.97
CA LEU A 19 -1.17 2.35 5.58
C LEU A 19 -1.89 1.73 6.79
N GLU A 20 -1.16 1.20 7.76
CA GLU A 20 -1.75 0.65 9.00
C GLU A 20 -2.37 1.74 9.89
N SER A 21 -1.98 3.01 9.72
CA SER A 21 -2.61 4.15 10.43
C SER A 21 -3.95 4.57 9.81
N MET A 22 -4.37 3.96 8.69
CA MET A 22 -5.66 4.24 8.06
C MET A 22 -6.80 3.52 8.77
N GLU A 23 -7.80 4.28 9.22
CA GLU A 23 -9.00 3.71 9.86
C GLU A 23 -10.08 3.28 8.86
N SER A 24 -10.18 3.95 7.69
CA SER A 24 -11.13 3.57 6.65
C SER A 24 -10.75 4.12 5.27
N PRO A 25 -10.55 3.27 4.24
CA PRO A 25 -10.50 1.81 4.33
C PRO A 25 -9.29 1.33 5.12
N THR A 26 -9.44 0.25 5.89
CA THR A 26 -8.32 -0.34 6.64
C THR A 26 -7.35 -1.04 5.71
N PHE A 27 -6.05 -0.89 5.98
CA PHE A 27 -4.99 -1.63 5.30
C PHE A 27 -4.20 -2.43 6.34
N THR A 28 -4.23 -3.75 6.21
CA THR A 28 -3.56 -4.68 7.11
C THR A 28 -2.34 -5.24 6.41
N PHE A 29 -1.16 -5.10 7.01
CA PHE A 29 0.05 -5.70 6.47
C PHE A 29 0.00 -7.22 6.58
N VAL A 30 0.19 -7.92 5.46
CA VAL A 30 0.12 -9.40 5.41
C VAL A 30 1.53 -10.00 5.42
N LYS A 31 2.37 -9.58 4.47
CA LYS A 31 3.72 -10.10 4.31
C LYS A 31 4.59 -9.15 3.50
N LYS A 32 5.90 -9.36 3.59
CA LYS A 32 6.90 -8.65 2.78
C LYS A 32 7.73 -9.69 2.01
N ASP A 33 7.91 -9.44 0.73
CA ASP A 33 8.75 -10.23 -0.17
C ASP A 33 9.73 -9.31 -0.90
N GLY A 34 10.93 -9.17 -0.33
CA GLY A 34 11.96 -8.26 -0.84
C GLY A 34 11.53 -6.78 -0.82
N ILE A 35 11.25 -6.21 -1.99
CA ILE A 35 10.74 -4.84 -2.16
C ILE A 35 9.21 -4.76 -2.22
N ARG A 36 8.52 -5.90 -2.21
CA ARG A 36 7.06 -5.98 -2.32
C ARG A 36 6.48 -6.09 -0.91
N LEU A 37 5.60 -5.17 -0.55
CA LEU A 37 4.78 -5.28 0.65
C LEU A 37 3.35 -5.64 0.23
N TYR A 38 2.77 -6.63 0.88
CA TYR A 38 1.41 -7.05 0.63
C TYR A 38 0.52 -6.53 1.75
N PHE A 39 -0.56 -5.86 1.36
CA PHE A 39 -1.56 -5.33 2.27
C PHE A 39 -2.94 -5.85 1.87
N GLU A 40 -3.67 -6.35 2.85
CA GLU A 40 -5.08 -6.68 2.71
C GLU A 40 -5.90 -5.45 3.04
N THR A 41 -6.95 -5.18 2.28
CA THR A 41 -7.85 -4.06 2.55
C THR A 41 -9.31 -4.48 2.60
N SER A 42 -10.07 -3.76 3.42
CA SER A 42 -11.53 -3.90 3.51
C SER A 42 -12.26 -3.32 2.30
N GLU A 43 -11.57 -2.50 1.49
CA GLU A 43 -12.14 -1.95 0.26
C GLU A 43 -12.47 -3.09 -0.72
N GLN A 44 -13.60 -2.99 -1.44
CA GLN A 44 -14.00 -4.02 -2.40
C GLN A 44 -13.50 -3.73 -3.82
N ASP A 45 -13.12 -2.48 -4.07
CA ASP A 45 -12.68 -2.02 -5.38
C ASP A 45 -11.15 -1.90 -5.42
N THR A 46 -10.54 -2.69 -6.30
CA THR A 46 -9.08 -2.80 -6.41
C THR A 46 -8.42 -1.54 -6.95
N GLU A 47 -9.08 -0.82 -7.85
CA GLU A 47 -8.58 0.44 -8.38
C GLU A 47 -8.63 1.55 -7.33
N LEU A 48 -9.74 1.65 -6.60
CA LEU A 48 -9.92 2.59 -5.49
C LEU A 48 -8.92 2.33 -4.37
N ALA A 49 -8.79 1.08 -3.90
CA ALA A 49 -7.82 0.71 -2.88
C ALA A 49 -6.39 1.12 -3.25
N CYS A 50 -6.01 0.84 -4.50
CA CYS A 50 -4.70 1.18 -5.04
C CYS A 50 -4.48 2.71 -5.11
N LYS A 51 -5.51 3.46 -5.54
CA LYS A 51 -5.48 4.94 -5.55
C LYS A 51 -5.40 5.53 -4.15
N ILE A 52 -6.17 5.00 -3.20
CA ILE A 52 -6.20 5.45 -1.81
C ILE A 52 -4.85 5.21 -1.15
N ALA A 53 -4.33 3.99 -1.21
CA ALA A 53 -3.00 3.66 -0.67
C ALA A 53 -1.92 4.56 -1.28
N LYS A 54 -1.95 4.75 -2.61
CA LYS A 54 -1.00 5.62 -3.30
C LYS A 54 -1.13 7.09 -2.90
N ALA A 55 -2.34 7.59 -2.71
CA ALA A 55 -2.59 8.95 -2.26
C ALA A 55 -2.10 9.17 -0.84
N GLU A 56 -2.32 8.21 0.06
CA GLU A 56 -1.87 8.29 1.44
C GLU A 56 -0.35 8.28 1.55
N ILE A 57 0.31 7.37 0.84
CA ILE A 57 1.78 7.34 0.75
C ILE A 57 2.31 8.65 0.17
N LYS A 58 1.64 9.23 -0.83
CA LYS A 58 2.03 10.51 -1.43
C LYS A 58 1.84 11.73 -0.52
N LYS A 59 0.93 11.68 0.46
CA LYS A 59 0.76 12.77 1.42
C LYS A 59 1.96 12.88 2.35
N ASP A 60 2.67 11.78 2.60
CA ASP A 60 3.91 11.82 3.38
C ASP A 60 5.04 12.40 2.51
N PRO A 61 5.73 13.46 2.96
CA PRO A 61 6.76 14.14 2.16
C PRO A 61 7.99 13.27 1.91
N MET A 62 8.25 12.24 2.72
CA MET A 62 9.34 11.29 2.49
C MET A 62 8.89 10.16 1.58
N ALA A 63 7.75 9.54 1.87
CA ALA A 63 7.27 8.39 1.10
C ALA A 63 6.71 8.79 -0.28
N GLY A 64 6.20 10.01 -0.43
CA GLY A 64 5.78 10.58 -1.72
C GLY A 64 6.95 10.99 -2.62
N ALA A 65 8.12 11.27 -2.05
CA ALA A 65 9.32 11.66 -2.79
C ALA A 65 10.05 10.46 -3.41
N ILE A 66 9.77 9.24 -2.94
CA ILE A 66 10.40 8.02 -3.46
C ILE A 66 9.59 7.42 -4.60
N MET A 67 10.27 6.63 -5.44
CA MET A 67 9.62 5.90 -6.52
C MET A 67 9.02 4.60 -5.97
N PHE A 68 7.69 4.55 -5.88
CA PHE A 68 6.94 3.36 -5.47
C PHE A 68 5.81 3.06 -6.46
N THR A 69 5.39 1.80 -6.54
CA THR A 69 4.23 1.40 -7.34
C THR A 69 3.26 0.59 -6.51
N VAL A 70 1.98 0.83 -6.68
CA VAL A 70 0.91 0.04 -6.05
C VAL A 70 0.23 -0.74 -7.16
N LYS A 71 0.00 -2.04 -6.94
CA LYS A 71 -0.69 -2.96 -7.85
C LYS A 71 -1.73 -3.75 -7.06
N SER A 72 -2.80 -4.19 -7.71
CA SER A 72 -3.72 -5.19 -7.13
C SER A 72 -3.20 -6.60 -7.42
N GLU A 73 -3.44 -7.53 -6.49
CA GLU A 73 -3.05 -8.94 -6.64
C GLU A 73 -3.85 -9.67 -7.75
N GLU A 74 -4.97 -9.11 -8.20
CA GLU A 74 -5.82 -9.66 -9.28
C GLU A 74 -5.12 -9.74 -10.66
N TYR A 75 -3.89 -9.23 -10.79
CA TYR A 75 -3.07 -9.25 -12.01
C TYR A 75 -1.79 -10.09 -11.86
N ILE A 76 -1.90 -11.34 -11.37
CA ILE A 76 -0.82 -12.35 -11.45
C ILE A 76 -1.33 -13.59 -12.17
#